data_AF-A0A350V200-F1
#
_entry.id   AF-A0A350V200-F1
#
_cell.length_a   1.000
_cell.length_b   1.000
_cell.length_c   1.000
_cell.angle_alpha   90.00
_cell.angle_beta   90.00
_cell.angle_gamma   90.00
#
_symmetry.space_group_name_H-M   'P 1'
#
loop_
_entity.id
_entity.type
_entity.pdbx_description
1 polymer ?
#
loop_
_entity_poly.entity_id
_entity_poly.type
_entity_poly.pdbx_seq_one_letter_code
_entity_poly.pdbx_strand_id
1 'polypeptide(L)'
;MPEETKNKRESSDLKDIIIIFSVIIIILIAASMLDFFVWMRGIAADTEGFRIVELLFVLMLFGFAFAIFSRRRSKESSIQISELAKDIEELQDNVNRLRSTVNLSPDTITIHRDGQFLFVNQAGLNLFGAQAEEQLLGMNIY
;
A
#
# COMPACT_ATOMS: atom_id res chain seq x y z
N MET A 1 -26.22 -12.42 -18.98
CA MET A 1 -24.74 -12.32 -18.90
C MET A 1 -24.05 -11.77 -20.19
N PRO A 2 -24.57 -10.77 -20.95
CA PRO A 2 -23.79 -10.14 -22.03
C PRO A 2 -23.24 -8.71 -21.74
N GLU A 3 -23.62 -8.05 -20.63
CA GLU A 3 -23.21 -6.65 -20.39
C GLU A 3 -21.80 -6.48 -19.81
N GLU A 4 -21.30 -7.42 -18.99
CA GLU A 4 -19.96 -7.33 -18.40
C GLU A 4 -18.82 -7.44 -19.43
N THR A 5 -19.02 -8.18 -20.53
CA THR A 5 -17.99 -8.37 -21.56
C THR A 5 -17.84 -7.15 -22.47
N LYS A 6 -18.90 -6.35 -22.63
CA LYS A 6 -18.89 -5.12 -23.43
C LYS A 6 -18.14 -3.98 -22.71
N ASN A 7 -18.41 -3.79 -21.43
CA ASN A 7 -17.76 -2.76 -20.61
C ASN A 7 -16.24 -3.00 -20.45
N LYS A 8 -15.83 -4.27 -20.37
CA LYS A 8 -14.40 -4.64 -20.30
C LYS A 8 -13.63 -4.37 -21.61
N ARG A 9 -14.29 -4.48 -22.78
CA ARG A 9 -13.70 -4.12 -24.09
C ARG A 9 -13.58 -2.61 -24.27
N GLU A 10 -14.63 -1.84 -23.97
CA GLU A 10 -14.61 -0.38 -24.09
C GLU A 10 -13.54 0.27 -23.18
N SER A 11 -13.32 -0.28 -21.98
CA SER A 11 -12.23 0.16 -21.10
C SER A 11 -10.84 -0.19 -21.62
N SER A 12 -10.68 -1.29 -22.38
CA SER A 12 -9.40 -1.65 -23.00
C SER A 12 -9.08 -0.73 -24.17
N ASP A 13 -10.05 -0.50 -25.04
CA ASP A 13 -9.89 0.35 -26.22
C ASP A 13 -9.48 1.79 -25.84
N LEU A 14 -10.07 2.32 -24.75
CA LEU A 14 -9.71 3.64 -24.23
C LEU A 14 -8.27 3.67 -23.69
N LYS A 15 -7.83 2.61 -23.01
CA LYS A 15 -6.46 2.51 -22.48
C LYS A 15 -5.43 2.43 -23.61
N ASP A 16 -5.74 1.68 -24.67
CA ASP A 16 -4.86 1.54 -25.83
C ASP A 16 -4.70 2.88 -26.57
N ILE A 17 -5.79 3.64 -26.73
CA ILE A 17 -5.75 4.98 -27.30
C ILE A 17 -4.86 5.91 -26.45
N ILE A 18 -5.03 5.91 -25.12
CA ILE A 18 -4.22 6.73 -24.21
C ILE A 18 -2.73 6.37 -24.30
N ILE A 19 -2.41 5.08 -24.40
CA ILE A 19 -1.03 4.60 -24.56
C ILE A 19 -0.45 5.10 -25.88
N ILE A 20 -1.19 4.97 -26.99
CA ILE A 20 -0.75 5.44 -28.31
C ILE A 20 -0.49 6.94 -28.31
N PHE A 21 -1.41 7.75 -27.78
CA PHE A 21 -1.22 9.19 -27.67
C PHE A 21 -0.02 9.56 -26.80
N SER A 22 0.19 8.85 -25.69
CA SER A 22 1.35 9.08 -24.82
C SER A 22 2.66 8.79 -25.55
N VAL A 23 2.72 7.69 -26.31
CA VAL A 23 3.90 7.32 -27.12
C VAL A 23 4.15 8.36 -28.22
N ILE A 24 3.11 8.83 -28.91
CA ILE A 24 3.21 9.86 -29.95
C ILE A 24 3.74 11.17 -29.36
N ILE A 25 3.22 11.59 -28.21
CA ILE A 25 3.67 12.81 -27.52
C ILE A 25 5.15 12.68 -27.12
N ILE A 26 5.57 11.53 -26.60
CA ILE A 26 6.98 11.27 -26.24
C ILE A 26 7.87 11.34 -27.48
N ILE A 27 7.46 10.73 -28.59
CA ILE A 27 8.21 10.75 -29.85
C ILE A 27 8.30 12.18 -30.40
N LEU A 28 7.20 12.95 -30.36
CA LEU A 28 7.19 14.35 -30.79
C LEU A 28 8.10 15.23 -29.94
N ILE A 29 8.09 15.05 -28.61
CA ILE A 29 8.99 15.77 -27.70
C ILE A 29 10.44 15.39 -27.99
N ALA A 30 10.74 14.11 -28.21
CA ALA A 30 12.08 13.64 -28.52
C ALA A 30 12.59 14.19 -29.86
N ALA A 31 11.75 14.19 -30.90
CA ALA A 31 12.06 14.77 -32.21
C ALA A 31 12.31 16.28 -32.11
N SER A 32 11.43 17.01 -31.42
CA SER A 32 11.59 18.44 -31.16
C SER A 32 12.85 18.76 -30.36
N MET A 33 13.20 17.92 -29.38
CA MET A 33 14.46 18.04 -28.63
C MET A 33 15.69 17.84 -29.52
N LEU A 34 15.67 16.87 -30.44
CA LEU A 34 16.77 16.63 -31.37
C LEU A 34 16.99 17.82 -32.31
N ASP A 35 15.91 18.37 -32.88
CA ASP A 35 15.99 19.54 -33.76
C ASP A 35 16.48 20.79 -33.01
N PHE A 36 15.96 21.02 -31.81
CA PHE A 36 16.43 22.09 -30.93
C PHE A 36 17.93 21.93 -30.60
N PHE A 37 18.38 20.70 -30.36
CA PHE A 37 19.79 20.39 -30.08
C PHE A 37 20.70 20.68 -31.27
N VAL A 38 20.27 20.37 -32.50
CA VAL A 38 21.02 20.68 -33.73
C VAL A 38 21.08 22.19 -33.97
N TRP A 39 19.97 22.90 -33.79
CA TRP A 39 19.92 24.37 -33.92
C TRP A 39 20.82 25.06 -32.88
N MET A 40 20.78 24.60 -31.63
CA MET A 40 21.64 25.10 -30.55
C MET A 40 23.12 24.85 -30.84
N ARG A 41 23.47 23.68 -31.41
CA ARG A 41 24.86 23.38 -31.83
C ARG A 41 25.36 24.35 -32.90
N GLY A 42 24.48 24.81 -33.80
CA GLY A 42 24.81 25.81 -34.82
C GLY A 42 25.09 27.20 -34.26
N ILE A 43 24.37 27.60 -33.20
CA ILE A 43 24.56 28.89 -32.51
C ILE A 43 25.74 28.86 -31.54
N ALA A 44 26.11 27.68 -31.04
CA ALA A 44 27.15 27.49 -30.04
C ALA A 44 28.58 27.30 -30.59
N ALA A 45 28.78 27.36 -31.91
CA ALA A 45 30.06 27.04 -32.54
C ALA A 45 31.21 28.04 -32.27
N ASP A 46 30.95 29.17 -31.60
CA ASP A 46 31.90 30.30 -31.48
C ASP A 46 32.37 30.61 -30.04
N THR A 47 32.08 29.74 -29.05
CA THR A 47 32.58 29.95 -27.66
C THR A 47 33.11 28.67 -27.03
N GLU A 48 34.37 28.68 -26.58
CA GLU A 48 35.16 27.53 -26.10
C GLU A 48 34.65 26.87 -24.79
N GLY A 49 33.58 27.38 -24.16
CA GLY A 49 33.08 26.94 -22.85
C GLY A 49 32.00 25.84 -22.84
N PHE A 50 31.71 25.21 -23.97
CA PHE A 50 30.42 24.55 -24.22
C PHE A 50 30.18 23.18 -23.53
N ARG A 51 31.23 22.41 -23.17
CA ARG A 51 31.05 21.04 -22.60
C ARG A 51 30.32 21.01 -21.25
N ILE A 52 30.49 22.06 -20.44
CA ILE A 52 29.89 22.13 -19.10
C ILE A 52 28.39 22.38 -19.20
N VAL A 53 27.96 23.22 -20.16
CA VAL A 53 26.55 23.58 -20.35
C VAL A 53 25.75 22.36 -20.83
N GLU A 54 26.31 21.53 -21.71
CA GLU A 54 25.68 20.30 -22.17
C GLU A 54 25.48 19.29 -21.03
N LEU A 55 26.49 19.09 -20.19
CA LEU A 55 26.40 18.19 -19.03
C LEU A 55 25.39 18.70 -17.99
N LEU A 56 25.34 20.02 -17.75
CA LEU A 56 24.35 20.63 -16.86
C LEU A 56 22.92 20.48 -17.40
N PHE A 57 22.73 20.59 -18.71
CA PHE A 57 21.43 20.39 -19.34
C PHE A 57 20.96 18.94 -19.22
N VAL A 58 21.84 17.97 -19.49
CA VAL A 58 21.56 16.54 -19.29
C VAL A 58 21.23 16.25 -17.82
N LEU A 59 22.00 16.79 -16.86
CA LEU A 59 21.72 16.66 -15.43
C LEU A 59 20.38 17.28 -15.03
N MET A 60 20.02 18.45 -15.59
CA MET A 60 18.74 19.10 -15.33
C MET A 60 17.56 18.25 -15.84
N LEU A 61 17.69 17.64 -17.02
CA LEU A 61 16.68 16.73 -17.57
C LEU A 61 16.54 15.45 -16.75
N PHE A 62 17.66 14.84 -16.34
CA PHE A 62 17.64 13.68 -15.46
C PHE A 62 17.00 14.01 -14.10
N GLY A 63 17.32 15.18 -13.52
CA GLY A 63 16.71 15.66 -12.28
C GLY A 63 15.20 15.87 -12.42
N PHE A 64 14.75 16.43 -13.53
CA PHE A 64 13.33 16.65 -13.81
C PHE A 64 12.57 15.32 -14.00
N ALA A 65 13.13 14.40 -14.78
CA ALA A 65 12.57 13.06 -14.98
C ALA A 65 12.51 12.28 -13.66
N PHE A 66 13.57 12.35 -12.84
CA PHE A 66 13.63 11.74 -11.53
C PHE A 66 12.59 12.34 -10.56
N ALA A 67 12.39 13.65 -10.58
CA ALA A 67 11.38 14.32 -9.76
C ALA A 67 9.95 13.86 -10.11
N ILE A 68 9.63 13.72 -11.40
CA ILE A 68 8.36 13.19 -11.87
C ILE A 68 8.18 11.72 -11.44
N PHE A 69 9.21 10.90 -11.62
CA PHE A 69 9.19 9.49 -11.25
C PHE A 69 9.04 9.28 -9.74
N SER A 70 9.78 10.07 -8.94
CA SER A 70 9.69 10.09 -7.48
C SER A 70 8.26 10.41 -7.00
N ARG A 71 7.63 11.42 -7.62
CA ARG A 71 6.25 11.79 -7.32
C ARG A 71 5.24 10.68 -7.63
N ARG A 72 5.48 9.89 -8.68
CA ARG A 72 4.60 8.78 -9.08
C ARG A 72 4.72 7.59 -8.12
N ARG A 73 5.94 7.23 -7.73
CA ARG A 73 6.21 6.06 -6.87
C ARG A 73 5.79 6.26 -5.41
N SER A 74 5.78 7.51 -4.91
CA SER A 74 5.39 7.79 -3.52
C SER A 74 3.90 7.54 -3.21
N LYS A 75 3.02 7.45 -4.22
CA LYS A 75 1.58 7.25 -3.99
C LYS A 75 1.18 5.79 -3.79
N GLU A 76 1.92 4.86 -4.39
CA GLU A 76 1.58 3.43 -4.36
C GLU A 76 1.84 2.83 -2.96
N SER A 77 2.90 3.26 -2.28
CA SER A 77 3.26 2.74 -0.96
C SER A 77 2.33 3.21 0.18
N SER A 78 1.75 4.42 0.08
CA SER A 78 0.89 4.95 1.15
C SER A 78 -0.48 4.29 1.19
N ILE A 79 -0.96 3.79 0.04
CA ILE A 79 -2.26 3.12 -0.06
C ILE A 79 -2.19 1.77 0.67
N GLN A 80 -1.13 0.98 0.46
CA GLN A 80 -0.95 -0.32 1.11
C GLN A 80 -0.83 -0.19 2.63
N ILE A 81 -0.10 0.83 3.12
CA ILE A 81 0.05 1.07 4.55
C ILE A 81 -1.29 1.47 5.18
N SER A 82 -2.08 2.31 4.49
CA SER A 82 -3.40 2.72 4.98
C SER A 82 -4.42 1.57 4.99
N GLU A 83 -4.34 0.66 4.02
CA GLU A 83 -5.19 -0.52 3.93
C GLU A 83 -4.88 -1.49 5.08
N LEU A 84 -3.59 -1.80 5.28
CA LEU A 84 -3.15 -2.64 6.39
C LEU A 84 -3.52 -2.04 7.76
N ALA A 85 -3.41 -0.72 7.92
CA ALA A 85 -3.77 -0.06 9.18
C ALA A 85 -5.27 -0.23 9.52
N LYS A 86 -6.15 -0.19 8.52
CA LYS A 86 -7.59 -0.41 8.70
C LYS A 86 -7.92 -1.84 9.06
N ASP A 87 -7.28 -2.82 8.40
CA ASP A 87 -7.49 -4.23 8.70
C ASP A 87 -7.08 -4.57 10.14
N ILE A 88 -5.97 -3.98 10.61
CA ILE A 88 -5.52 -4.13 12.00
C ILE A 88 -6.52 -3.52 12.98
N GLU A 89 -7.05 -2.33 12.68
CA GLU A 89 -8.06 -1.66 13.52
C GLU A 89 -9.34 -2.50 13.62
N GLU A 90 -9.84 -3.01 12.49
CA GLU A 90 -11.04 -3.87 12.45
C GLU A 90 -10.82 -5.20 13.21
N LEU A 91 -9.64 -5.80 13.08
CA LEU A 91 -9.29 -7.00 13.86
C LEU A 91 -9.25 -6.72 15.35
N GLN A 92 -8.69 -5.58 15.77
CA GLN A 92 -8.63 -5.19 17.18
C GLN A 92 -10.03 -4.95 17.76
N ASP A 93 -10.91 -4.26 17.03
CA ASP A 93 -12.29 -4.03 17.45
C ASP A 93 -13.06 -5.35 17.61
N ASN A 94 -12.93 -6.24 16.62
CA ASN A 94 -13.54 -7.57 16.67
C ASN A 94 -13.05 -8.40 17.86
N VAL A 95 -11.74 -8.41 18.14
CA VAL A 95 -11.16 -9.12 19.29
C VAL A 95 -11.69 -8.55 20.62
N ASN A 96 -11.75 -7.23 20.75
CA ASN A 96 -12.26 -6.57 21.96
C ASN A 96 -13.74 -6.87 22.19
N ARG A 97 -14.54 -6.85 21.11
CA ARG A 97 -15.96 -7.20 21.16
C ARG A 97 -16.16 -8.65 21.53
N LEU A 98 -15.40 -9.58 20.93
CA LEU A 98 -15.43 -10.99 21.26
C LEU A 98 -15.07 -11.24 22.72
N ARG A 99 -13.96 -10.65 23.21
CA ARG A 99 -13.54 -10.75 24.62
C ARG A 99 -14.64 -10.23 25.56
N SER A 100 -15.26 -9.11 25.23
CA SER A 100 -16.37 -8.56 26.01
C SER A 100 -17.57 -9.49 26.04
N THR A 101 -17.97 -10.06 24.90
CA THR A 101 -19.07 -11.01 24.82
C THR A 101 -18.80 -12.27 25.64
N VAL A 102 -17.59 -12.83 25.55
CA VAL A 102 -17.20 -14.02 26.31
C VAL A 102 -17.19 -13.74 27.82
N ASN A 103 -16.67 -12.58 28.24
CA ASN A 103 -16.62 -12.21 29.66
C ASN A 103 -17.97 -11.86 30.27
N LEU A 104 -18.89 -11.29 29.48
CA LEU A 104 -20.25 -10.99 29.92
C LEU A 104 -21.21 -12.19 29.81
N SER A 105 -20.76 -13.30 29.24
CA SER A 105 -21.56 -14.53 29.18
C SER A 105 -21.87 -15.02 30.60
N PRO A 106 -23.14 -15.34 30.91
CA PRO A 106 -23.52 -15.92 32.20
C PRO A 106 -23.02 -17.37 32.37
N ASP A 107 -22.79 -18.07 31.25
CA ASP A 107 -22.28 -19.43 31.27
C ASP A 107 -20.76 -19.45 31.41
N THR A 108 -20.25 -20.42 32.18
CA THR A 108 -18.81 -20.64 32.33
C THR A 108 -18.21 -21.13 31.01
N ILE A 109 -17.23 -20.39 30.50
CA ILE A 109 -16.47 -20.72 29.30
C ILE A 109 -15.01 -20.86 29.69
N THR A 110 -14.45 -22.05 29.45
CA THR A 110 -13.03 -22.36 29.69
C THR A 110 -12.42 -22.99 28.45
N ILE A 111 -11.14 -22.71 28.21
CA ILE A 111 -10.31 -23.42 27.24
C ILE A 111 -9.23 -24.13 28.03
N HIS A 112 -8.97 -25.40 27.70
CA HIS A 112 -7.92 -26.17 28.36
C HIS A 112 -7.10 -26.97 27.36
N ARG A 113 -5.85 -27.26 27.71
CA ARG A 113 -4.95 -28.15 26.96
C ARG A 113 -4.21 -29.01 27.95
N ASP A 114 -4.17 -30.32 27.68
CA ASP A 114 -3.50 -31.32 28.54
C ASP A 114 -3.98 -31.26 30.01
N GLY A 115 -5.29 -31.05 30.18
CA GLY A 115 -5.92 -30.88 31.49
C GLY A 115 -5.67 -29.53 32.16
N GLN A 116 -4.85 -28.63 31.58
CA GLN A 116 -4.54 -27.34 32.18
C GLN A 116 -5.40 -26.20 31.63
N PHE A 117 -5.87 -25.31 32.50
CA PHE A 117 -6.58 -24.09 32.09
C PHE A 117 -5.69 -23.18 31.22
N LEU A 118 -6.19 -22.81 30.05
CA LEU A 118 -5.60 -21.83 29.13
C LEU A 118 -6.38 -20.50 29.07
N PHE A 119 -7.66 -20.54 29.42
CA PHE A 119 -8.53 -19.37 29.47
C PHE A 119 -9.76 -19.70 30.32
N VAL A 120 -10.29 -18.73 31.04
CA VAL A 120 -11.56 -18.83 31.77
C VAL A 120 -12.25 -17.47 31.85
N ASN A 121 -13.52 -17.40 31.45
CA ASN A 121 -14.29 -16.17 31.49
C ASN A 121 -14.70 -15.79 32.92
N GLN A 122 -15.24 -14.57 33.11
CA GLN A 122 -15.65 -14.07 34.42
C GLN A 122 -16.65 -14.98 35.14
N ALA A 123 -17.59 -15.58 34.42
CA ALA A 123 -18.53 -16.53 35.01
C ALA A 123 -17.81 -17.76 35.59
N GLY A 124 -16.79 -18.27 34.90
CA GLY A 124 -15.94 -19.35 35.40
C GLY A 124 -15.13 -18.95 36.63
N LEU A 125 -14.56 -17.74 36.67
CA LEU A 125 -13.88 -17.23 37.87
C LEU A 125 -14.81 -17.25 39.09
N ASN A 126 -16.04 -16.78 38.90
CA ASN A 126 -17.05 -16.77 39.96
C ASN A 126 -17.43 -18.19 40.39
N LEU A 127 -17.55 -19.14 39.45
CA LEU A 127 -17.87 -20.53 39.73
C LEU A 127 -16.76 -21.24 40.53
N PHE A 128 -15.50 -21.02 40.15
CA PHE A 128 -14.33 -21.62 40.81
C PHE A 128 -13.87 -20.84 42.05
N GLY A 129 -14.49 -19.69 42.36
CA GLY A 129 -14.13 -18.85 43.50
C GLY A 129 -12.79 -18.13 43.35
N ALA A 130 -12.32 -17.93 42.12
CA ALA A 130 -11.09 -17.19 41.82
C ALA A 130 -11.37 -15.70 41.64
N GLN A 131 -10.44 -14.85 42.08
CA GLN A 131 -10.52 -13.39 41.91
C GLN A 131 -9.86 -12.91 40.61
N ALA A 132 -8.95 -13.71 40.06
CA ALA A 132 -8.23 -13.38 38.84
C ALA A 132 -7.93 -14.64 38.01
N GLU A 133 -7.82 -14.47 36.70
CA GLU A 133 -7.59 -15.57 35.74
C GLU A 133 -6.27 -16.28 36.01
N GLU A 134 -5.24 -15.54 36.41
CA GLU A 134 -3.89 -16.03 36.71
C GLU A 134 -3.87 -17.04 37.85
N GLN A 135 -4.90 -17.06 38.71
CA GLN A 135 -5.02 -18.04 39.79
C GLN A 135 -5.46 -19.41 39.29
N LEU A 136 -6.08 -19.49 38.11
CA LEU A 136 -6.56 -20.74 37.52
C LEU A 136 -5.73 -21.18 36.32
N LEU A 137 -5.15 -20.24 35.56
CA LEU A 137 -4.32 -20.55 34.39
C LEU A 137 -3.16 -21.50 34.75
N GLY A 138 -2.99 -22.57 33.97
CA GLY A 138 -1.98 -23.61 34.19
C GLY A 138 -2.33 -24.64 35.27
N MET A 139 -3.40 -24.43 36.06
CA MET A 139 -3.86 -25.44 37.01
C MET A 139 -4.50 -26.62 36.28
N ASN A 140 -4.33 -27.82 36.83
CA ASN A 140 -4.93 -29.04 36.29
C ASN A 140 -6.42 -29.11 36.68
N ILE A 141 -7.25 -29.54 35.73
CA ILE A 141 -8.68 -29.74 35.90
C ILE A 141 -8.99 -31.13 36.47
N TYR A 142 -8.02 -32.06 36.39
CA TYR A 142 -8.12 -33.44 36.87
C TYR A 142 -7.06 -33.77 37.92
#